data_AF-A0A8C2UMB1-F1
#
_entry.id   AF-A0A8C2UMB1-F1
#
_cell.length_a   1.000
_cell.length_b   1.000
_cell.length_c   1.000
_cell.angle_alpha   90.00
_cell.angle_beta   90.00
_cell.angle_gamma   90.00
#
_symmetry.space_group_name_H-M   'P 1'
#
loop_
_entity.id
_entity.type
_entity.pdbx_description
1 polymer ?
#
loop_
_entity_poly.entity_id
_entity_poly.type
_entity_poly.pdbx_seq_one_letter_code
_entity_poly.pdbx_strand_id
1 'polypeptide(L)'
;GGARACRVVAVSSARLCARYQRGECRGCDQLHFCRRHMLGKCPHRDCWSTCNLSHDIHTPVNIQVLKNHGLFGLNEAQLRVLLLQNDPSLLPEVCLLYNKGGDPLYGYCNLKDKCNKFHVCRAFVRGECRSQACTRSHQLVHAAALSLLQDQGLSIPSVVNFQIIAAYKHMKLHQRLEQKDDLAAAPEHPRSPGKRGAGPAGAAETRPPAPVAAQSAPRAPR
;
A
#
# COMPACT_ATOMS: atom_id res chain seq x y z
N GLY A 1 -15.91 6.55 36.26
CA GLY A 1 -15.57 6.65 34.83
C GLY A 1 -14.18 6.10 34.62
N GLY A 2 -14.05 4.97 33.93
CA GLY A 2 -12.74 4.37 33.64
C GLY A 2 -12.03 5.13 32.53
N ALA A 3 -10.74 5.40 32.71
CA ALA A 3 -9.90 5.94 31.64
C ALA A 3 -10.01 5.03 30.41
N ARG A 4 -10.48 5.57 29.28
CA ARG A 4 -10.45 4.83 28.01
C ARG A 4 -8.99 4.54 27.68
N ALA A 5 -8.61 3.27 27.70
CA ALA A 5 -7.28 2.85 27.28
C ALA A 5 -7.10 3.13 25.78
N CYS A 6 -6.25 4.09 25.44
CA CYS A 6 -5.91 4.41 24.05
C CYS A 6 -4.67 3.63 23.63
N ARG A 7 -4.77 2.87 22.53
CA ARG A 7 -3.63 2.21 21.90
C ARG A 7 -3.08 3.08 20.78
N VAL A 8 -1.80 3.42 20.85
CA VAL A 8 -1.07 4.10 19.77
C VAL A 8 -0.25 3.07 19.01
N VAL A 9 -0.32 3.09 17.68
CA VAL A 9 0.42 2.17 16.81
C VAL A 9 1.23 2.96 15.80
N ALA A 10 2.54 2.70 15.73
CA ALA A 10 3.43 3.36 14.79
C ALA A 10 3.15 2.93 13.33
N VAL A 11 2.99 3.91 12.45
CA VAL A 11 2.74 3.69 11.01
C VAL A 11 3.91 4.18 10.16
N SER A 12 4.18 3.48 9.07
CA SER A 12 5.20 3.88 8.10
C SER A 12 4.84 3.46 6.68
N SER A 13 5.26 4.26 5.70
CA SER A 13 5.21 3.94 4.28
C SER A 13 6.45 3.17 3.77
N ALA A 14 7.50 3.02 4.59
CA ALA A 14 8.71 2.29 4.21
C ALA A 14 8.39 0.80 3.91
N ARG A 15 8.95 0.27 2.82
CA ARG A 15 8.75 -1.12 2.37
C ARG A 15 10.07 -1.77 2.00
N LEU A 16 10.14 -3.09 2.06
CA LEU A 16 11.19 -3.86 1.42
C LEU A 16 11.06 -3.77 -0.10
N CYS A 17 12.19 -3.57 -0.77
CA CYS A 17 12.22 -3.54 -2.23
C CYS A 17 11.99 -4.94 -2.81
N ALA A 18 10.82 -5.17 -3.42
CA ALA A 18 10.51 -6.45 -4.06
C ALA A 18 11.44 -6.78 -5.24
N ARG A 19 11.91 -5.77 -5.98
CA ARG A 19 12.91 -5.95 -7.06
C ARG A 19 14.27 -6.34 -6.50
N TYR A 20 14.66 -5.78 -5.36
CA TYR A 20 15.91 -6.11 -4.69
C TYR A 20 15.92 -7.57 -4.22
N GLN A 21 14.79 -8.06 -3.68
CA GLN A 21 14.67 -9.47 -3.30
C GLN A 21 14.90 -10.45 -4.47
N ARG A 22 14.74 -10.00 -5.73
CA ARG A 22 14.97 -10.79 -6.95
C ARG A 22 16.30 -10.48 -7.65
N GLY A 23 17.11 -9.55 -7.15
CA GLY A 23 18.34 -9.13 -7.82
C GLY A 23 18.12 -8.22 -9.04
N GLU A 24 16.94 -7.63 -9.19
CA GLU A 24 16.54 -6.83 -10.37
C GLU A 24 16.52 -5.32 -10.10
N CYS A 25 16.95 -4.88 -8.91
CA CYS A 25 16.87 -3.46 -8.54
C CYS A 25 18.08 -2.68 -9.05
N ARG A 26 17.82 -1.63 -9.85
CA ARG A 26 18.84 -0.68 -10.35
C ARG A 26 18.89 0.64 -9.56
N GLY A 27 18.08 0.77 -8.51
CA GLY A 27 17.89 1.99 -7.73
C GLY A 27 16.40 2.24 -7.44
N CYS A 28 16.08 2.51 -6.18
CA CYS A 28 14.73 2.84 -5.73
C CYS A 28 14.74 3.51 -4.35
N ASP A 29 13.56 3.88 -3.87
CA ASP A 29 13.26 4.48 -2.58
C ASP A 29 12.78 3.46 -1.52
N GLN A 30 13.05 2.17 -1.74
CA GLN A 30 12.65 1.08 -0.84
C GLN A 30 13.87 0.40 -0.21
N LEU A 31 13.66 -0.22 0.95
CA LEU A 31 14.74 -0.84 1.74
C LEU A 31 15.33 -2.05 1.00
N HIS A 32 16.63 -2.01 0.77
CA HIS A 32 17.46 -3.09 0.26
C HIS A 32 17.95 -3.93 1.44
N PHE A 33 17.09 -4.82 1.92
CA PHE A 33 17.38 -5.68 3.07
C PHE A 33 16.79 -7.07 2.86
N CYS A 34 17.50 -8.11 3.28
CA CYS A 34 17.07 -9.50 3.10
C CYS A 34 15.79 -9.79 3.87
N ARG A 35 14.72 -10.17 3.15
CA ARG A 35 13.43 -10.55 3.76
C ARG A 35 13.59 -11.72 4.74
N ARG A 36 14.39 -12.74 4.41
CA ARG A 36 14.61 -13.89 5.31
C ARG A 36 15.29 -13.46 6.60
N HIS A 37 16.28 -12.57 6.52
CA HIS A 37 16.97 -12.06 7.70
C HIS A 37 16.08 -11.13 8.53
N MET A 38 15.22 -10.33 7.88
CA MET A 38 14.18 -9.54 8.56
C MET A 38 13.25 -10.43 9.40
N LEU A 39 12.94 -11.63 8.90
CA LEU A 39 12.10 -12.62 9.56
C LEU A 39 12.86 -13.61 10.47
N GLY A 40 14.18 -13.45 10.66
CA GLY A 40 14.99 -14.36 11.47
C GLY A 40 15.20 -15.77 10.88
N LYS A 41 14.95 -15.95 9.57
CA LYS A 41 15.01 -17.24 8.86
C LYS A 41 16.18 -17.37 7.89
N CYS A 42 17.09 -16.39 7.86
CA CYS A 42 18.28 -16.53 7.04
C CYS A 42 19.28 -17.45 7.76
N PRO A 43 19.85 -18.47 7.10
CA PRO A 43 20.90 -19.30 7.70
C PRO A 43 22.04 -18.42 8.25
N HIS A 44 22.67 -18.89 9.33
CA HIS A 44 23.53 -18.10 10.22
C HIS A 44 24.62 -17.30 9.50
N ARG A 45 25.05 -16.21 10.16
CA ARG A 45 25.98 -15.17 9.70
C ARG A 45 27.31 -15.69 9.12
N ASP A 46 27.69 -16.92 9.47
CA ASP A 46 28.98 -17.52 9.10
C ASP A 46 28.93 -18.33 7.79
N CYS A 47 27.74 -18.52 7.22
CA CYS A 47 27.57 -19.17 5.92
C CYS A 47 27.39 -18.10 4.82
N TRP A 48 28.46 -17.35 4.54
CA TRP A 48 28.51 -16.34 3.47
C TRP A 48 28.18 -16.91 2.07
N SER A 49 28.12 -18.23 1.92
CA SER A 49 27.92 -18.93 0.66
C SER A 49 26.45 -19.08 0.21
N THR A 50 25.43 -18.61 0.96
CA THR A 50 24.02 -18.87 0.60
C THR A 50 23.07 -17.66 0.50
N CYS A 51 23.44 -16.47 0.98
CA CYS A 51 22.58 -15.28 0.88
C CYS A 51 23.26 -14.12 0.18
N ASN A 52 22.76 -13.77 -1.01
CA ASN A 52 23.29 -12.67 -1.82
C ASN A 52 22.61 -11.32 -1.53
N LEU A 53 21.79 -11.24 -0.47
CA LEU A 53 21.04 -10.04 -0.06
C LEU A 53 21.65 -9.44 1.21
N SER A 54 21.62 -8.12 1.32
CA SER A 54 22.17 -7.36 2.44
C SER A 54 21.46 -7.69 3.75
N HIS A 55 22.25 -7.91 4.80
CA HIS A 55 21.81 -8.00 6.18
C HIS A 55 22.13 -6.73 6.97
N ASP A 56 22.55 -5.67 6.28
CA ASP A 56 22.91 -4.39 6.90
C ASP A 56 21.87 -3.30 6.55
N ILE A 57 21.28 -2.70 7.59
CA ILE A 57 20.35 -1.58 7.47
C ILE A 57 21.09 -0.25 7.21
N HIS A 58 22.41 -0.22 7.38
CA HIS A 58 23.25 0.99 7.27
C HIS A 58 23.95 1.12 5.90
N THR A 59 23.52 0.39 4.88
CA THR A 59 23.99 0.65 3.51
C THR A 59 23.63 2.08 3.07
N PRO A 60 24.41 2.72 2.17
CA PRO A 60 24.12 4.08 1.71
C PRO A 60 22.70 4.28 1.17
N VAL A 61 22.18 3.29 0.43
CA VAL A 61 20.80 3.28 -0.08
C VAL A 61 19.80 3.25 1.08
N ASN A 62 19.98 2.33 2.05
CA ASN A 62 19.06 2.21 3.18
C ASN A 62 19.10 3.44 4.10
N ILE A 63 20.26 4.04 4.33
CA ILE A 63 20.38 5.28 5.10
C ILE A 63 19.53 6.38 4.46
N GLN A 64 19.58 6.54 3.14
CA GLN A 64 18.78 7.55 2.45
C GLN A 64 17.27 7.26 2.59
N VAL A 65 16.86 6.00 2.39
CA VAL A 65 15.46 5.58 2.56
C VAL A 65 14.98 5.82 4.00
N LEU A 66 15.76 5.43 5.00
CA LEU A 66 15.43 5.63 6.41
C LEU A 66 15.31 7.11 6.76
N LYS A 67 16.19 7.97 6.26
CA LYS A 67 16.09 9.43 6.44
C LYS A 67 14.80 9.98 5.80
N ASN A 68 14.51 9.61 4.55
CA ASN A 68 13.33 10.08 3.83
C ASN A 68 12.02 9.70 4.52
N HIS A 69 12.00 8.56 5.22
CA HIS A 69 10.82 8.10 5.98
C HIS A 69 10.84 8.51 7.47
N GLY A 70 11.81 9.31 7.92
CA GLY A 70 11.92 9.72 9.33
C GLY A 70 12.21 8.55 10.29
N LEU A 71 12.88 7.50 9.80
CA LEU A 71 13.22 6.27 10.52
C LEU A 71 14.71 6.18 10.88
N PHE A 72 15.47 7.23 10.61
CA PHE A 72 16.89 7.29 10.96
C PHE A 72 17.05 7.24 12.48
N GLY A 73 17.91 6.34 12.98
CA GLY A 73 18.12 6.11 14.42
C GLY A 73 17.39 4.88 14.98
N LEU A 74 16.47 4.26 14.23
CA LEU A 74 15.96 2.95 14.59
C LEU A 74 17.04 1.88 14.40
N ASN A 75 17.18 1.00 15.39
CA ASN A 75 18.01 -0.20 15.23
C ASN A 75 17.26 -1.29 14.45
N GLU A 76 17.98 -2.35 14.07
CA GLU A 76 17.45 -3.46 13.27
C GLU A 76 16.23 -4.13 13.90
N ALA A 77 16.23 -4.35 15.23
CA ALA A 77 15.12 -4.97 15.94
C ALA A 77 13.86 -4.07 15.95
N GLN A 78 14.03 -2.76 16.14
CA GLN A 78 12.94 -1.79 16.08
C GLN A 78 12.38 -1.69 14.65
N LEU A 79 13.25 -1.66 13.64
CA LEU A 79 12.87 -1.61 12.24
C LEU A 79 12.10 -2.88 11.83
N ARG A 80 12.51 -4.06 12.31
CA ARG A 80 11.77 -5.33 12.14
C ARG A 80 10.34 -5.22 12.60
N VAL A 81 10.12 -4.76 13.83
CA VAL A 81 8.76 -4.61 14.41
C VAL A 81 7.93 -3.62 13.58
N LEU A 82 8.50 -2.46 13.26
CA LEU A 82 7.82 -1.43 12.49
C LEU A 82 7.43 -1.91 11.09
N LEU A 83 8.32 -2.60 10.39
CA LEU A 83 8.03 -3.11 9.05
C LEU A 83 7.02 -4.25 9.09
N LEU A 84 7.15 -5.21 10.03
CA LEU A 84 6.22 -6.34 10.10
C LEU A 84 4.77 -5.89 10.33
N GLN A 85 4.55 -4.79 11.07
CA GLN A 85 3.22 -4.24 11.27
C GLN A 85 2.74 -3.29 10.14
N ASN A 86 3.59 -2.93 9.16
CA ASN A 86 3.26 -1.95 8.11
C ASN A 86 3.40 -2.46 6.67
N ASP A 87 4.27 -3.43 6.42
CA ASP A 87 4.64 -3.94 5.10
C ASP A 87 3.93 -5.27 4.79
N PRO A 88 2.94 -5.29 3.89
CA PRO A 88 2.23 -6.51 3.53
C PRO A 88 3.11 -7.62 2.95
N SER A 89 4.30 -7.30 2.41
CA SER A 89 5.21 -8.30 1.85
C SER A 89 5.87 -9.19 2.92
N LEU A 90 5.81 -8.78 4.18
CA LEU A 90 6.31 -9.54 5.32
C LEU A 90 5.25 -10.49 5.90
N LEU A 91 3.99 -10.35 5.52
CA LEU A 91 2.94 -11.29 5.90
C LEU A 91 3.01 -12.59 5.08
N PRO A 92 2.38 -13.68 5.56
CA PRO A 92 2.15 -14.87 4.76
C PRO A 92 1.39 -14.52 3.47
N GLU A 93 1.62 -15.33 2.45
CA GLU A 93 1.03 -15.09 1.13
C GLU A 93 -0.50 -15.21 1.19
N VAL A 94 -1.20 -14.27 0.56
CA VAL A 94 -2.66 -14.30 0.46
C VAL A 94 -3.08 -15.26 -0.66
N CYS A 95 -4.02 -16.15 -0.38
CA CYS A 95 -4.54 -17.11 -1.34
C CYS A 95 -5.29 -16.40 -2.46
N LEU A 96 -4.77 -16.50 -3.70
CA LEU A 96 -5.39 -15.88 -4.86
C LEU A 96 -6.67 -16.61 -5.30
N LEU A 97 -6.73 -17.93 -5.11
CA LEU A 97 -7.93 -18.72 -5.41
C LEU A 97 -9.05 -18.42 -4.42
N TYR A 98 -8.72 -18.22 -3.14
CA TYR A 98 -9.67 -17.68 -2.18
C TYR A 98 -10.23 -16.39 -2.75
N ASN A 99 -9.42 -15.38 -3.05
CA ASN A 99 -9.86 -14.06 -3.55
C ASN A 99 -10.56 -14.04 -4.92
N LYS A 100 -10.82 -15.21 -5.53
CA LYS A 100 -11.64 -15.38 -6.73
C LYS A 100 -12.92 -16.14 -6.40
N GLY A 101 -13.96 -15.99 -7.22
CA GLY A 101 -15.26 -16.66 -7.01
C GLY A 101 -16.21 -15.93 -6.06
N GLY A 102 -17.48 -16.33 -6.09
CA GLY A 102 -18.57 -15.72 -5.32
C GLY A 102 -18.71 -16.23 -3.88
N ASP A 103 -18.18 -17.43 -3.58
CA ASP A 103 -18.25 -18.01 -2.23
C ASP A 103 -17.39 -17.18 -1.25
N PRO A 104 -17.98 -16.61 -0.17
CA PRO A 104 -17.25 -15.85 0.83
C PRO A 104 -16.30 -16.71 1.68
N LEU A 105 -16.60 -18.01 1.83
CA LEU A 105 -15.91 -18.88 2.76
C LEU A 105 -14.59 -19.40 2.19
N TYR A 106 -14.60 -19.87 0.94
CA TYR A 106 -13.41 -20.44 0.30
C TYR A 106 -13.15 -19.92 -1.12
N GLY A 107 -14.09 -19.20 -1.73
CA GLY A 107 -13.96 -18.77 -3.12
C GLY A 107 -13.73 -19.97 -4.04
N TYR A 108 -12.64 -19.95 -4.81
CA TYR A 108 -12.20 -21.09 -5.63
C TYR A 108 -11.09 -21.94 -4.99
N CYS A 109 -10.81 -21.75 -3.70
CA CYS A 109 -9.78 -22.55 -3.02
C CYS A 109 -10.29 -23.94 -2.63
N ASN A 110 -9.87 -24.96 -3.38
CA ASN A 110 -10.21 -26.35 -3.08
C ASN A 110 -9.52 -26.93 -1.84
N LEU A 111 -8.43 -26.29 -1.37
CA LEU A 111 -7.71 -26.72 -0.17
C LEU A 111 -8.43 -26.34 1.13
N LYS A 112 -9.37 -25.39 1.08
CA LYS A 112 -10.17 -24.95 2.23
C LYS A 112 -9.29 -24.70 3.46
N ASP A 113 -9.62 -25.31 4.60
CA ASP A 113 -8.89 -25.16 5.87
C ASP A 113 -7.48 -25.78 5.85
N LYS A 114 -7.17 -26.60 4.84
CA LYS A 114 -5.83 -27.15 4.61
C LYS A 114 -4.94 -26.23 3.77
N CYS A 115 -5.42 -25.05 3.35
CA CYS A 115 -4.62 -24.10 2.59
C CYS A 115 -3.55 -23.47 3.49
N ASN A 116 -2.30 -23.47 3.03
CA ASN A 116 -1.17 -22.83 3.73
C ASN A 116 -0.99 -21.33 3.37
N LYS A 117 -2.02 -20.72 2.78
CA LYS A 117 -2.04 -19.30 2.40
C LYS A 117 -3.18 -18.61 3.13
N PHE A 118 -3.08 -17.30 3.36
CA PHE A 118 -4.12 -16.55 4.03
C PHE A 118 -5.40 -16.44 3.20
N HIS A 119 -6.50 -16.91 3.78
CA HIS A 119 -7.87 -16.65 3.31
C HIS A 119 -8.37 -15.31 3.86
N VAL A 120 -7.80 -14.23 3.32
CA VAL A 120 -8.17 -12.85 3.66
C VAL A 120 -8.32 -12.01 2.38
N CYS A 121 -9.08 -10.93 2.46
CA CYS A 121 -9.25 -9.99 1.37
C CYS A 121 -7.89 -9.35 0.99
N ARG A 122 -7.40 -9.65 -0.20
CA ARG A 122 -6.13 -9.11 -0.72
C ARG A 122 -6.17 -7.59 -0.82
N ALA A 123 -7.31 -7.03 -1.22
CA ALA A 123 -7.49 -5.58 -1.31
C ALA A 123 -7.44 -4.94 0.08
N PHE A 124 -8.00 -5.59 1.11
CA PHE A 124 -7.96 -5.08 2.49
C PHE A 124 -6.53 -5.04 3.03
N VAL A 125 -5.77 -6.12 2.83
CA VAL A 125 -4.35 -6.20 3.25
C VAL A 125 -3.50 -5.12 2.57
N ARG A 126 -3.87 -4.69 1.36
CA ARG A 126 -3.20 -3.60 0.63
C ARG A 126 -3.74 -2.20 0.99
N GLY A 127 -4.83 -2.10 1.73
CA GLY A 127 -5.51 -0.83 2.01
C GLY A 127 -6.31 -0.29 0.82
N GLU A 128 -6.74 -1.17 -0.08
CA GLU A 128 -7.39 -0.87 -1.36
C GLU A 128 -8.83 -1.43 -1.44
N CYS A 129 -9.33 -2.08 -0.40
CA CYS A 129 -10.70 -2.64 -0.39
C CYS A 129 -11.73 -1.51 -0.40
N ARG A 130 -12.49 -1.41 -1.51
CA ARG A 130 -13.53 -0.40 -1.73
C ARG A 130 -14.95 -0.88 -1.38
N SER A 131 -15.08 -2.06 -0.79
CA SER A 131 -16.38 -2.61 -0.39
C SER A 131 -16.54 -2.47 1.12
N GLN A 132 -17.54 -1.67 1.55
CA GLN A 132 -17.83 -1.44 2.96
C GLN A 132 -18.35 -2.72 3.62
N ALA A 133 -19.20 -3.46 2.91
CA ALA A 133 -19.68 -4.79 3.29
C ALA A 133 -18.93 -5.87 2.49
N CYS A 134 -17.60 -5.90 2.61
CA CYS A 134 -16.80 -6.88 1.89
C CYS A 134 -17.17 -8.30 2.33
N THR A 135 -17.49 -9.16 1.36
CA THR A 135 -17.82 -10.57 1.61
C THR A 135 -16.60 -11.42 1.98
N ARG A 136 -15.40 -10.86 1.86
CA ARG A 136 -14.14 -11.57 2.15
C ARG A 136 -13.61 -11.17 3.52
N SER A 137 -12.97 -12.13 4.20
CA SER A 137 -12.48 -11.93 5.55
C SER A 137 -11.47 -10.77 5.62
N HIS A 138 -11.68 -9.85 6.56
CA HIS A 138 -10.72 -8.81 6.94
C HIS A 138 -9.95 -9.20 8.21
N GLN A 139 -10.02 -10.46 8.67
CA GLN A 139 -9.43 -10.91 9.93
C GLN A 139 -8.11 -11.65 9.71
N LEU A 140 -7.00 -10.97 9.97
CA LEU A 140 -5.63 -11.52 9.88
C LEU A 140 -5.25 -12.40 11.08
N VAL A 141 -5.94 -12.24 12.20
CA VAL A 141 -5.67 -12.97 13.45
C VAL A 141 -6.91 -13.74 13.84
N HIS A 142 -6.92 -15.03 13.51
CA HIS A 142 -7.96 -16.02 13.83
C HIS A 142 -7.31 -17.40 14.00
N ALA A 143 -8.02 -18.39 14.54
CA ALA A 143 -7.46 -19.69 14.93
C ALA A 143 -6.60 -20.36 13.83
N ALA A 144 -7.11 -20.49 12.60
CA ALA A 144 -6.35 -21.09 11.49
C ALA A 144 -5.14 -20.24 11.06
N ALA A 145 -5.26 -18.91 11.08
CA ALA A 145 -4.13 -18.02 10.81
C ALA A 145 -3.04 -18.08 11.89
N LEU A 146 -3.37 -18.35 13.16
CA LEU A 146 -2.38 -18.41 14.24
C LEU A 146 -1.35 -19.52 14.00
N SER A 147 -1.78 -20.71 13.57
CA SER A 147 -0.86 -21.78 13.20
C SER A 147 0.09 -21.32 12.09
N LEU A 148 -0.44 -20.73 11.02
CA LEU A 148 0.38 -20.23 9.92
C LEU A 148 1.37 -19.14 10.36
N LEU A 149 0.95 -18.23 11.24
CA LEU A 149 1.80 -17.17 11.77
C LEU A 149 2.93 -17.74 12.63
N GLN A 150 2.63 -18.74 13.46
CA GLN A 150 3.60 -19.43 14.32
C GLN A 150 4.59 -20.26 13.49
N ASP A 151 4.10 -21.04 12.52
CA ASP A 151 4.94 -21.81 11.58
C ASP A 151 5.87 -20.90 10.79
N GLN A 152 5.43 -19.67 10.52
CA GLN A 152 6.22 -18.65 9.87
C GLN A 152 7.04 -17.77 10.84
N GLY A 153 7.08 -18.07 12.13
CA GLY A 153 7.89 -17.35 13.12
C GLY A 153 7.54 -15.85 13.23
N LEU A 154 6.31 -15.47 12.91
CA LEU A 154 5.89 -14.06 12.91
C LEU A 154 5.46 -13.61 14.30
N SER A 155 5.84 -12.39 14.66
CA SER A 155 5.39 -11.74 15.90
C SER A 155 3.88 -11.49 15.85
N ILE A 156 3.12 -12.26 16.65
CA ILE A 156 1.67 -12.09 16.78
C ILE A 156 1.29 -10.65 17.17
N PRO A 157 1.98 -9.97 18.13
CA PRO A 157 1.71 -8.55 18.42
C PRO A 157 1.86 -7.63 17.20
N SER A 158 2.85 -7.87 16.34
CA SER A 158 3.04 -7.07 15.12
C SER A 158 1.93 -7.32 14.10
N VAL A 159 1.43 -8.55 13.98
CA VAL A 159 0.29 -8.86 13.08
C VAL A 159 -1.01 -8.27 13.63
N VAL A 160 -1.20 -8.26 14.95
CA VAL A 160 -2.32 -7.53 15.59
C VAL A 160 -2.23 -6.03 15.31
N ASN A 161 -1.03 -5.44 15.40
CA ASN A 161 -0.82 -4.04 15.01
C ASN A 161 -1.14 -3.82 13.53
N PHE A 162 -0.73 -4.74 12.65
CA PHE A 162 -1.09 -4.68 11.23
C PHE A 162 -2.62 -4.69 11.03
N GLN A 163 -3.34 -5.59 11.72
CA GLN A 163 -4.80 -5.66 11.67
C GLN A 163 -5.44 -4.32 12.04
N ILE A 164 -4.96 -3.69 13.11
CA ILE A 164 -5.44 -2.38 13.57
C ILE A 164 -5.18 -1.31 12.50
N ILE A 165 -3.97 -1.26 11.95
CA ILE A 165 -3.59 -0.30 10.90
C ILE A 165 -4.44 -0.51 9.64
N ALA A 166 -4.65 -1.75 9.22
CA ALA A 166 -5.45 -2.09 8.04
C ALA A 166 -6.92 -1.71 8.21
N ALA A 167 -7.50 -1.99 9.38
CA ALA A 167 -8.87 -1.58 9.72
C ALA A 167 -9.03 -0.05 9.71
N TYR A 168 -8.07 0.67 10.31
CA TYR A 168 -8.06 2.13 10.28
C TYR A 168 -7.97 2.69 8.86
N LYS A 169 -7.08 2.15 8.02
CA LYS A 169 -6.94 2.54 6.61
C LYS A 169 -8.21 2.27 5.81
N HIS A 170 -8.86 1.14 6.05
CA HIS A 170 -10.12 0.78 5.39
C HIS A 170 -11.24 1.78 5.75
N MET A 171 -11.41 2.08 7.03
CA MET A 171 -12.36 3.12 7.48
C MET A 171 -12.06 4.48 6.84
N LYS A 172 -10.79 4.91 6.83
CA LYS A 172 -10.38 6.19 6.23
C LYS A 172 -10.53 6.22 4.71
N LEU A 173 -10.41 5.09 4.04
CA LEU A 173 -10.68 5.00 2.61
C LEU A 173 -12.16 5.25 2.33
N HIS A 174 -13.05 4.59 3.07
CA HIS A 174 -14.49 4.75 2.88
C HIS A 174 -15.02 6.14 3.23
N GLN A 175 -14.52 6.76 4.30
CA GLN A 175 -14.82 8.17 4.60
C GLN A 175 -14.49 9.09 3.41
N ARG A 176 -13.39 8.84 2.69
CA ARG A 176 -13.01 9.64 1.52
C ARG A 176 -13.84 9.33 0.28
N LEU A 177 -14.32 8.08 0.13
CA LEU A 177 -15.18 7.69 -0.99
C LEU A 177 -16.57 8.31 -0.83
N GLU A 178 -17.16 8.24 0.36
CA GLU A 178 -18.45 8.87 0.69
C GLU A 178 -18.40 10.39 0.44
N GLN A 179 -17.37 11.08 0.94
CA GLN A 179 -17.19 12.52 0.69
C GLN A 179 -17.06 12.87 -0.80
N LYS A 180 -16.44 12.00 -1.59
CA LYS A 180 -16.28 12.21 -3.04
C LYS A 180 -17.63 12.04 -3.76
N ASP A 181 -18.42 11.06 -3.35
CA ASP A 181 -19.74 10.82 -3.92
C ASP A 181 -20.71 11.97 -3.56
N ASP A 182 -20.63 12.52 -2.34
CA ASP A 182 -21.39 13.71 -1.92
C ASP A 182 -21.04 14.96 -2.73
N LEU A 183 -19.74 15.19 -2.97
CA LEU A 183 -19.26 16.31 -3.81
C LEU A 183 -19.69 16.16 -5.28
N ALA A 184 -19.78 14.93 -5.79
CA ALA A 184 -20.25 14.65 -7.14
C ALA A 184 -21.79 14.75 -7.27
N ALA A 185 -22.53 14.59 -6.17
CA ALA A 185 -23.98 14.65 -6.12
C ALA A 185 -24.55 16.06 -5.82
N ALA A 186 -23.70 17.05 -5.53
CA ALA A 186 -24.14 18.42 -5.25
C ALA A 186 -24.81 19.06 -6.49
N PRO A 187 -26.01 19.67 -6.37
CA PRO A 187 -26.70 20.26 -7.53
C PRO A 187 -25.97 21.49 -8.04
N GLU A 188 -25.60 21.51 -9.32
CA GLU A 188 -25.25 22.73 -10.04
C GLU A 188 -26.45 23.70 -9.94
N HIS A 189 -26.27 24.81 -9.23
CA HIS A 189 -27.30 25.83 -9.08
C HIS A 189 -27.71 26.38 -10.46
N PRO A 190 -29.02 26.43 -10.81
CA PRO A 190 -29.45 27.06 -12.04
C PRO A 190 -29.16 28.56 -11.96
N ARG A 191 -28.28 29.06 -12.84
CA ARG A 191 -28.15 30.50 -13.09
C ARG A 191 -29.53 31.03 -13.52
N SER A 192 -30.12 31.89 -12.70
CA SER A 192 -31.40 32.55 -13.00
C SER A 192 -31.25 33.55 -14.17
N PRO A 193 -32.32 33.78 -14.96
CA PRO A 193 -32.27 34.56 -16.19
C PRO A 193 -32.49 36.07 -15.94
N GLY A 194 -31.51 36.89 -16.34
CA GLY A 194 -31.63 38.35 -16.37
C GLY A 194 -32.06 38.85 -17.76
N LYS A 195 -33.26 39.46 -17.84
CA LYS A 195 -33.84 40.12 -19.03
C LYS A 195 -33.39 41.59 -19.19
N ARG A 196 -33.43 42.05 -20.46
CA ARG A 196 -33.48 43.43 -21.05
C ARG A 196 -32.13 43.90 -21.63
N GLY A 197 -32.02 44.44 -22.85
CA GLY A 197 -32.94 44.79 -23.93
C GLY A 197 -32.23 45.75 -24.92
N ALA A 198 -32.68 45.75 -26.18
CA ALA A 198 -32.46 46.72 -27.28
C ALA A 198 -31.04 46.91 -27.89
N GLY A 199 -30.93 46.70 -29.22
CA GLY A 199 -29.75 47.02 -30.07
C GLY A 199 -29.85 48.40 -30.75
N PRO A 200 -29.32 48.62 -31.98
CA PRO A 200 -28.18 47.99 -32.67
C PRO A 200 -27.19 49.03 -33.29
N ALA A 201 -26.23 48.50 -34.07
CA ALA A 201 -25.42 49.13 -35.14
C ALA A 201 -24.09 49.81 -34.79
N GLY A 202 -23.04 49.40 -35.53
CA GLY A 202 -21.74 50.05 -35.60
C GLY A 202 -20.62 49.07 -35.97
N ALA A 203 -19.96 49.33 -37.10
CA ALA A 203 -19.19 48.38 -37.90
C ALA A 203 -17.71 48.20 -37.50
N ALA A 204 -17.11 47.17 -38.14
CA ALA A 204 -15.77 47.11 -38.72
C ALA A 204 -14.85 45.97 -38.23
N GLU A 205 -14.17 45.40 -39.25
CA GLU A 205 -13.19 44.31 -39.31
C GLU A 205 -12.14 44.32 -38.19
N THR A 206 -11.57 43.19 -37.78
CA THR A 206 -10.48 42.51 -38.51
C THR A 206 -10.12 41.20 -37.81
N ARG A 207 -9.70 40.19 -38.59
CA ARG A 207 -9.25 38.87 -38.14
C ARG A 207 -7.73 38.77 -38.24
N PRO A 208 -7.06 38.11 -37.28
CA PRO A 208 -5.86 37.32 -37.62
C PRO A 208 -5.87 35.90 -36.99
N PRO A 209 -4.93 35.02 -37.40
CA PRO A 209 -5.19 33.60 -37.63
C PRO A 209 -4.62 32.63 -36.58
N ALA A 210 -4.95 31.35 -36.80
CA ALA A 210 -4.55 30.17 -36.03
C ALA A 210 -3.02 29.93 -36.00
N PRO A 211 -2.47 29.33 -34.92
CA PRO A 211 -1.10 28.87 -34.90
C PRO A 211 -0.95 27.46 -35.49
N VAL A 212 0.07 27.31 -36.33
CA VAL A 212 0.55 26.08 -36.98
C VAL A 212 1.61 25.41 -36.10
N ALA A 213 1.63 24.08 -36.12
CA ALA A 213 2.58 23.21 -35.43
C ALA A 213 4.00 23.20 -36.05
N ALA A 214 5.03 23.00 -35.22
CA ALA A 214 6.36 22.48 -35.58
C ALA A 214 6.95 21.81 -34.33
N GLN A 215 7.09 20.49 -34.25
CA GLN A 215 8.10 19.59 -34.82
C GLN A 215 9.48 19.62 -34.14
N SER A 216 9.92 18.40 -33.83
CA SER A 216 11.01 17.93 -32.99
C SER A 216 12.41 18.18 -33.58
N ALA A 217 13.41 18.39 -32.71
CA ALA A 217 14.83 18.45 -33.04
C ALA A 217 15.57 17.14 -32.66
N PRO A 218 16.54 16.66 -33.47
CA PRO A 218 17.39 15.53 -33.12
C PRO A 218 18.77 15.94 -32.55
N ARG A 219 19.43 14.93 -31.96
CA ARG A 219 20.75 14.88 -31.28
C ARG A 219 21.93 15.42 -32.10
N ALA A 220 22.98 15.85 -31.37
CA ALA A 220 24.36 15.97 -31.84
C ALA A 220 25.31 15.07 -31.01
N PRO A 221 26.43 14.57 -31.58
CA PRO A 221 27.47 13.83 -30.86
C PRO A 221 28.75 14.65 -30.62
N ARG A 222 29.43 14.37 -29.51
CA ARG A 222 30.90 14.25 -29.38
C ARG A 222 31.21 13.53 -28.07
#